data_AF-A0A3S1K518-F1
#
_entry.id   AF-A0A3S1K518-F1
#
_cell.length_a   1.000
_cell.length_b   1.000
_cell.length_c   1.000
_cell.angle_alpha   90.00
_cell.angle_beta   90.00
_cell.angle_gamma   90.00
#
_symmetry.space_group_name_H-M   'P 1'
#
loop_
_entity.id
_entity.type
_entity.pdbx_description
1 polymer ?
#
loop_
_entity_poly.entity_id
_entity_poly.type
_entity_poly.pdbx_seq_one_letter_code
_entity_poly.pdbx_strand_id
1 'polypeptide(L)'
;MNQGARASGLCAQSSRRTTMDTQGHFRISRRRILTAGGALLVGTALVGPAFDVFGHDLPGVMTKDGGLKQVFLPELGAEDPVAHSLAENLFWTDILTEHAKFFTMLMPGPELAAQRSRVEKFQAQFGAQFEKVRDGNVSADNYRAFNESTIEMVKPFVDFKYEMRKAQESGQLKSLVWPLFFDHTAREAERFGKRLEQLSRGNVEIERGEAVKFWTRIMGEHADFIAHLLDPQEAALIKKAMETSDAFDELHDSPPSSMEPAEKAVQDILDFKTAAVKGIETGEIKSIIHPLLADHVRREAVKCADELKRAA
;
A
#
# COMPACT_ATOMS: atom_id res chain seq x y z
N MET A 1 -75.84 -0.19 -26.02
CA MET A 1 -75.90 0.39 -24.66
C MET A 1 -74.54 0.97 -24.32
N ASN A 2 -74.52 2.27 -23.97
CA ASN A 2 -73.45 3.13 -23.43
C ASN A 2 -72.01 2.99 -23.97
N GLN A 3 -71.50 3.96 -24.75
CA GLN A 3 -71.04 5.31 -24.37
C GLN A 3 -69.86 5.34 -23.38
N GLY A 4 -68.76 5.96 -23.80
CA GLY A 4 -67.63 6.36 -22.94
C GLY A 4 -66.43 6.86 -23.76
N ALA A 5 -66.40 8.16 -24.04
CA ALA A 5 -65.46 8.83 -24.91
C ALA A 5 -64.13 9.24 -24.23
N ARG A 6 -63.17 9.59 -25.09
CA ARG A 6 -61.85 10.23 -24.89
C ARG A 6 -61.81 11.30 -23.79
N ALA A 7 -60.65 11.46 -23.14
CA ALA A 7 -59.82 12.68 -23.28
C ALA A 7 -58.53 12.64 -22.44
N SER A 8 -57.45 13.00 -23.11
CA SER A 8 -56.14 13.45 -22.65
C SER A 8 -56.17 14.81 -21.93
N GLY A 9 -55.32 14.98 -20.91
CA GLY A 9 -54.86 16.29 -20.40
C GLY A 9 -53.51 16.08 -19.70
N LEU A 10 -52.37 16.48 -20.25
CA LEU A 10 -51.74 17.82 -20.24
C LEU A 10 -51.48 18.41 -18.84
N CYS A 11 -50.20 18.33 -18.46
CA CYS A 11 -49.34 19.42 -17.98
C CYS A 11 -49.97 20.46 -17.04
N ALA A 12 -49.56 20.42 -15.76
CA ALA A 12 -49.63 21.57 -14.86
C ALA A 12 -48.22 21.86 -14.32
N GLN A 13 -47.59 22.87 -14.91
CA GLN A 13 -46.42 23.55 -14.38
C GLN A 13 -46.81 24.23 -13.05
N SER A 14 -46.12 23.90 -11.96
CA SER A 14 -46.16 24.70 -10.74
C SER A 14 -45.06 25.75 -10.81
N SER A 15 -45.46 27.01 -10.92
CA SER A 15 -44.57 28.17 -10.92
C SER A 15 -44.62 28.91 -9.57
N ARG A 16 -43.43 29.30 -9.11
CA ARG A 16 -43.09 30.41 -8.20
C ARG A 16 -43.55 30.32 -6.73
N ARG A 17 -42.54 30.29 -5.84
CA ARG A 17 -42.19 31.49 -5.06
C ARG A 17 -40.74 31.45 -4.59
N THR A 18 -39.95 32.35 -5.15
CA THR A 18 -38.65 32.78 -4.66
C THR A 18 -38.87 33.54 -3.36
N THR A 19 -38.52 32.95 -2.22
CA THR A 19 -38.32 33.70 -0.98
C THR A 19 -36.88 34.19 -0.98
N MET A 20 -36.72 35.51 -1.13
CA MET A 20 -35.49 36.20 -0.78
C MET A 20 -35.25 35.98 0.72
N ASP A 21 -34.15 35.32 1.05
CA ASP A 21 -33.56 35.43 2.37
C ASP A 21 -32.25 36.22 2.23
N THR A 22 -32.31 37.45 2.74
CA THR A 22 -31.23 38.41 2.81
C THR A 22 -30.38 38.10 4.04
N GLN A 23 -29.34 37.30 3.89
CA GLN A 23 -28.17 37.33 4.76
C GLN A 23 -26.95 36.80 3.99
N GLY A 24 -26.24 37.73 3.35
CA GLY A 24 -25.02 37.48 2.62
C GLY A 24 -23.87 37.16 3.56
N HIS A 25 -23.66 35.88 3.85
CA HIS A 25 -22.34 35.34 4.20
C HIS A 25 -21.93 34.36 3.11
N PHE A 26 -21.40 34.91 2.00
CA PHE A 26 -20.85 34.09 0.94
C PHE A 26 -19.55 33.44 1.43
N ARG A 27 -19.69 32.18 1.82
CA ARG A 27 -18.66 31.25 2.23
C ARG A 27 -17.66 31.11 1.09
N ILE A 28 -16.40 31.48 1.34
CA ILE A 28 -15.31 31.42 0.37
C ILE A 28 -15.12 29.97 -0.10
N SER A 29 -15.28 29.76 -1.40
CA SER A 29 -15.09 28.50 -2.11
C SER A 29 -13.67 27.97 -1.92
N ARG A 30 -13.51 26.85 -1.19
CA ARG A 30 -12.27 26.05 -1.13
C ARG A 30 -12.12 25.19 -2.39
N ARG A 31 -11.91 25.82 -3.55
CA ARG A 31 -11.52 25.15 -4.79
C ARG A 31 -10.55 26.02 -5.57
N ARG A 32 -9.31 26.06 -5.08
CA ARG A 32 -8.09 26.29 -5.86
C ARG A 32 -6.93 25.77 -5.02
N ILE A 33 -6.45 24.58 -5.36
CA ILE A 33 -5.09 24.08 -5.20
C ILE A 33 -5.10 22.72 -5.92
N LEU A 34 -4.07 22.46 -6.74
CA LEU A 34 -3.86 21.28 -7.60
C LEU A 34 -4.53 21.29 -8.99
N THR A 35 -4.32 22.38 -9.74
CA THR A 35 -4.16 22.29 -11.20
C THR A 35 -3.06 23.26 -11.61
N ALA A 36 -1.82 22.83 -11.49
CA ALA A 36 -0.67 23.27 -12.28
C ALA A 36 0.56 22.50 -11.77
N GLY A 37 1.17 21.72 -12.65
CA GLY A 37 2.54 21.28 -12.44
C GLY A 37 3.45 22.51 -12.33
N GLY A 38 4.41 22.47 -11.42
CA GLY A 38 5.42 23.52 -11.25
C GLY A 38 5.51 24.02 -9.80
N ALA A 39 6.46 23.43 -9.07
CA ALA A 39 7.22 23.98 -7.93
C ALA A 39 6.64 25.16 -7.11
N LEU A 40 6.37 24.89 -5.82
CA LEU A 40 7.09 25.52 -4.69
C LEU A 40 6.72 24.80 -3.38
N LEU A 41 7.59 23.92 -2.89
CA LEU A 41 7.51 23.39 -1.52
C LEU A 41 8.11 24.45 -0.59
N VAL A 42 7.26 25.27 0.03
CA VAL A 42 7.66 26.03 1.22
C VAL A 42 7.68 25.03 2.38
N GLY A 43 8.89 24.64 2.77
CA GLY A 43 9.11 23.76 3.91
C GLY A 43 8.71 24.44 5.21
N THR A 44 7.57 24.05 5.76
CA THR A 44 7.28 24.18 7.18
C THR A 44 7.56 22.84 7.83
N ALA A 45 8.69 22.75 8.52
CA ALA A 45 9.01 21.64 9.41
C ALA A 45 7.97 21.63 10.55
N LEU A 46 6.95 20.79 10.42
CA LEU A 46 6.13 20.40 11.55
C LEU A 46 6.88 19.29 12.28
N VAL A 47 7.61 19.70 13.32
CA VAL A 47 8.17 18.80 14.32
C VAL A 47 6.99 18.19 15.08
N GLY A 48 6.51 17.03 14.63
CA GLY A 48 5.68 16.15 15.44
C GLY A 48 6.50 15.58 16.61
N PRO A 49 5.85 15.11 17.69
CA PRO A 49 6.58 14.49 18.78
C PRO A 49 7.33 13.28 18.24
N ALA A 50 8.65 13.29 18.39
CA ALA A 50 9.49 12.13 18.16
C ALA A 50 8.97 11.01 19.06
N PHE A 51 8.37 9.99 18.45
CA PHE A 51 8.19 8.73 19.16
C PHE A 51 9.58 8.19 19.47
N ASP A 52 9.79 7.85 20.73
CA ASP A 52 11.08 7.50 21.31
C ASP A 52 11.92 6.58 20.41
N VAL A 53 13.12 7.07 20.08
CA VAL A 53 14.19 6.32 19.41
C VAL A 53 14.82 5.38 20.45
N PHE A 54 14.16 4.26 20.71
CA PHE A 54 14.76 3.12 21.39
C PHE A 54 14.69 1.90 20.46
N GLY A 55 15.54 1.92 19.44
CA GLY A 55 16.01 0.74 18.75
C GLY A 55 17.54 0.80 18.77
N HIS A 56 18.21 -0.33 18.99
CA HIS A 56 19.65 -0.37 18.81
C HIS A 56 20.01 0.10 17.39
N ASP A 57 21.08 0.88 17.22
CA ASP A 57 21.68 1.07 15.90
C ASP A 57 22.07 -0.32 15.38
N LEU A 58 21.30 -0.83 14.42
CA LEU A 58 21.54 -2.12 13.81
C LEU A 58 22.59 -1.96 12.71
N PRO A 59 23.78 -2.57 12.86
CA PRO A 59 24.88 -2.35 11.91
C PRO A 59 24.47 -2.67 10.47
N GLY A 60 24.76 -1.76 9.54
CA GLY A 60 24.48 -1.94 8.12
C GLY A 60 23.00 -1.78 7.73
N VAL A 61 22.13 -1.37 8.66
CA VAL A 61 20.72 -1.05 8.39
C VAL A 61 20.52 0.45 8.52
N MET A 62 20.00 1.07 7.46
CA MET A 62 19.58 2.47 7.45
C MET A 62 18.06 2.60 7.54
N THR A 63 17.59 3.74 8.04
CA THR A 63 16.18 4.10 8.06
C THR A 63 15.89 5.24 7.07
N LYS A 64 14.72 5.19 6.43
CA LYS A 64 14.16 6.32 5.67
C LYS A 64 12.81 6.73 6.26
N ASP A 65 12.70 8.00 6.62
CA ASP A 65 11.43 8.62 7.04
C ASP A 65 10.64 9.14 5.83
N GLY A 66 9.52 9.83 6.08
CA GLY A 66 8.71 10.47 5.03
C GLY A 66 7.26 10.03 4.95
N GLY A 67 6.77 9.34 5.99
CA GLY A 67 5.36 8.98 6.16
C GLY A 67 5.06 8.65 7.62
N LEU A 68 4.10 7.76 7.85
CA LEU A 68 3.66 7.43 9.22
C LEU A 68 4.65 6.52 9.95
N LYS A 69 5.35 5.65 9.21
CA LYS A 69 6.34 4.73 9.76
C LYS A 69 7.65 4.80 8.98
N GLN A 70 8.73 4.41 9.64
CA GLN A 70 10.06 4.32 9.07
C GLN A 70 10.17 3.15 8.09
N VAL A 71 11.08 3.27 7.12
CA VAL A 71 11.44 2.18 6.20
C VAL A 71 12.86 1.71 6.55
N PHE A 72 13.02 0.43 6.83
CA PHE A 72 14.31 -0.20 7.07
C PHE A 72 14.88 -0.73 5.75
N LEU A 73 16.11 -0.34 5.43
CA LEU A 73 16.83 -0.75 4.23
C LEU A 73 18.27 -1.12 4.59
N PRO A 74 18.94 -2.01 3.86
CA PRO A 74 20.38 -2.16 3.99
C PRO A 74 21.07 -0.84 3.65
N GLU A 75 22.23 -0.55 4.22
CA GLU A 75 23.05 0.58 3.77
C GLU A 75 23.38 0.47 2.26
N LEU A 76 23.60 1.63 1.62
CA LEU A 76 23.99 1.67 0.21
C LEU A 76 25.38 1.03 0.05
N GLY A 77 25.49 0.06 -0.86
CA GLY A 77 26.72 -0.71 -1.06
C GLY A 77 27.02 -1.76 0.01
N ALA A 78 26.10 -2.01 0.95
CA ALA A 78 26.26 -3.11 1.91
C ALA A 78 26.33 -4.46 1.18
N GLU A 79 27.39 -5.23 1.45
CA GLU A 79 27.58 -6.60 0.92
C GLU A 79 27.37 -7.67 2.01
N ASP A 80 27.21 -7.27 3.27
CA ASP A 80 27.02 -8.18 4.38
C ASP A 80 25.60 -8.80 4.39
N PRO A 81 25.46 -10.13 4.21
CA PRO A 81 24.16 -10.79 4.23
C PRO A 81 23.43 -10.67 5.57
N VAL A 82 24.12 -10.38 6.68
CA VAL A 82 23.48 -10.14 7.98
C VAL A 82 22.71 -8.83 7.94
N ALA A 83 23.34 -7.73 7.53
CA ALA A 83 22.69 -6.42 7.38
C ALA A 83 21.47 -6.48 6.46
N HIS A 84 21.58 -7.18 5.32
CA HIS A 84 20.43 -7.42 4.44
C HIS A 84 19.34 -8.25 5.11
N SER A 85 19.69 -9.32 5.83
CA SER A 85 18.70 -10.15 6.54
C SER A 85 17.96 -9.36 7.62
N LEU A 86 18.65 -8.51 8.38
CA LEU A 86 18.03 -7.63 9.37
C LEU A 86 17.04 -6.67 8.71
N ALA A 87 17.46 -5.98 7.65
CA ALA A 87 16.62 -5.03 6.93
C ALA A 87 15.39 -5.69 6.27
N GLU A 88 15.56 -6.84 5.61
CA GLU A 88 14.44 -7.59 5.02
C GLU A 88 13.45 -8.06 6.07
N ASN A 89 13.92 -8.61 7.20
CA ASN A 89 13.03 -9.05 8.26
C ASN A 89 12.28 -7.85 8.87
N LEU A 90 12.95 -6.74 9.18
CA LEU A 90 12.29 -5.54 9.71
C LEU A 90 11.23 -5.00 8.74
N PHE A 91 11.58 -4.85 7.46
CA PHE A 91 10.65 -4.33 6.48
C PHE A 91 9.45 -5.27 6.30
N TRP A 92 9.68 -6.53 5.94
CA TRP A 92 8.60 -7.42 5.54
C TRP A 92 7.78 -7.95 6.70
N THR A 93 8.36 -8.21 7.89
CA THR A 93 7.52 -8.62 9.03
C THR A 93 6.58 -7.50 9.47
N ASP A 94 6.98 -6.24 9.29
CA ASP A 94 6.09 -5.10 9.52
C ASP A 94 4.98 -4.99 8.46
N ILE A 95 5.33 -5.12 7.18
CA ILE A 95 4.37 -5.19 6.06
C ILE A 95 3.37 -6.34 6.25
N LEU A 96 3.83 -7.54 6.62
CA LEU A 96 2.97 -8.71 6.85
C LEU A 96 2.08 -8.56 8.09
N THR A 97 2.55 -7.87 9.13
CA THR A 97 1.72 -7.48 10.28
C THR A 97 0.57 -6.57 9.84
N GLU A 98 0.85 -5.63 8.94
CA GLU A 98 -0.17 -4.73 8.41
C GLU A 98 -1.14 -5.40 7.45
N HIS A 99 -0.68 -6.33 6.60
CA HIS A 99 -1.57 -7.20 5.82
C HIS A 99 -2.62 -7.86 6.70
N ALA A 100 -2.19 -8.46 7.81
CA ALA A 100 -3.10 -9.09 8.75
C ALA A 100 -4.10 -8.10 9.34
N LYS A 101 -3.65 -6.89 9.70
CA LYS A 101 -4.53 -5.81 10.17
C LYS A 101 -5.54 -5.37 9.10
N PHE A 102 -5.13 -5.24 7.84
CA PHE A 102 -6.04 -4.88 6.74
C PHE A 102 -7.12 -5.95 6.53
N PHE A 103 -6.75 -7.23 6.56
CA PHE A 103 -7.74 -8.32 6.51
C PHE A 103 -8.71 -8.28 7.69
N THR A 104 -8.24 -8.03 8.91
CA THR A 104 -9.11 -7.86 10.08
C THR A 104 -10.12 -6.73 9.88
N MET A 105 -9.69 -5.57 9.36
CA MET A 105 -10.56 -4.42 9.09
C MET A 105 -11.56 -4.67 7.96
N LEU A 106 -11.15 -5.38 6.90
CA LEU A 106 -11.95 -5.63 5.70
C LEU A 106 -12.80 -6.90 5.78
N MET A 107 -12.78 -7.60 6.91
CA MET A 107 -13.65 -8.73 7.20
C MET A 107 -14.58 -8.40 8.37
N PRO A 108 -15.56 -7.48 8.25
CA PRO A 108 -16.41 -7.08 9.38
C PRO A 108 -17.48 -8.14 9.75
N GLY A 109 -18.17 -7.93 10.87
CA GLY A 109 -19.35 -8.73 11.27
C GLY A 109 -19.03 -10.06 11.98
N PRO A 110 -19.97 -10.64 12.73
CA PRO A 110 -19.73 -11.89 13.46
C PRO A 110 -19.49 -13.10 12.52
N GLU A 111 -20.00 -13.07 11.29
CA GLU A 111 -19.88 -14.17 10.32
C GLU A 111 -18.43 -14.44 9.89
N LEU A 112 -17.57 -13.42 9.96
CA LEU A 112 -16.15 -13.49 9.60
C LEU A 112 -15.21 -13.59 10.82
N ALA A 113 -15.76 -13.82 12.02
CA ALA A 113 -14.97 -13.85 13.25
C ALA A 113 -13.91 -14.96 13.26
N ALA A 114 -14.18 -16.11 12.63
CA ALA A 114 -13.22 -17.21 12.54
C ALA A 114 -12.00 -16.84 11.68
N GLN A 115 -12.22 -16.17 10.54
CA GLN A 115 -11.17 -15.68 9.64
C GLN A 115 -10.35 -14.58 10.33
N ARG A 116 -11.01 -13.63 11.01
CA ARG A 116 -10.32 -12.61 11.81
C ARG A 116 -9.45 -13.23 12.90
N SER A 117 -9.97 -14.18 13.67
CA SER A 117 -9.19 -14.84 14.72
C SER A 117 -7.97 -15.59 14.18
N ARG A 118 -8.03 -16.16 12.97
CA ARG A 118 -6.85 -16.75 12.30
C ARG A 118 -5.83 -15.67 11.95
N VAL A 119 -6.27 -14.56 11.38
CA VAL A 119 -5.36 -13.51 10.89
C VAL A 119 -4.72 -12.69 12.00
N GLU A 120 -5.43 -12.49 13.12
CA GLU A 120 -4.89 -11.85 14.33
C GLU A 120 -3.72 -12.65 14.94
N LYS A 121 -3.71 -13.98 14.79
CA LYS A 121 -2.56 -14.81 15.22
C LYS A 121 -1.34 -14.51 14.36
N PHE A 122 -1.50 -14.43 13.03
CA PHE A 122 -0.41 -14.04 12.13
C PHE A 122 0.09 -12.64 12.47
N GLN A 123 -0.82 -11.69 12.71
CA GLN A 123 -0.46 -10.32 13.12
C GLN A 123 0.44 -10.32 14.36
N ALA A 124 0.05 -11.07 15.41
CA ALA A 124 0.84 -11.18 16.63
C ALA A 124 2.20 -11.86 16.41
N GLN A 125 2.24 -12.90 15.57
CA GLN A 125 3.47 -13.63 15.26
C GLN A 125 4.49 -12.76 14.52
N PHE A 126 4.06 -12.06 13.46
CA PHE A 126 4.95 -11.17 12.71
C PHE A 126 5.39 -9.96 13.54
N GLY A 127 4.50 -9.39 14.34
CA GLY A 127 4.85 -8.33 15.29
C GLY A 127 5.93 -8.79 16.27
N ALA A 128 5.79 -9.98 16.86
CA ALA A 128 6.82 -10.54 17.75
C ALA A 128 8.13 -10.86 17.00
N GLN A 129 8.06 -11.25 15.72
CA GLN A 129 9.24 -11.51 14.91
C GLN A 129 10.00 -10.22 14.57
N PHE A 130 9.28 -9.14 14.23
CA PHE A 130 9.84 -7.80 14.05
C PHE A 130 10.61 -7.34 15.30
N GLU A 131 9.98 -7.49 16.46
CA GLU A 131 10.55 -7.06 17.75
C GLU A 131 11.85 -7.77 18.09
N LYS A 132 11.97 -9.07 17.80
CA LYS A 132 13.23 -9.79 18.01
C LYS A 132 14.39 -9.18 17.22
N VAL A 133 14.15 -8.69 16.01
CA VAL A 133 15.20 -8.04 15.20
C VAL A 133 15.55 -6.68 15.79
N ARG A 134 14.53 -5.87 16.14
CA ARG A 134 14.71 -4.54 16.74
C ARG A 134 15.47 -4.59 18.06
N ASP A 135 15.23 -5.61 18.87
CA ASP A 135 15.87 -5.82 20.17
C ASP A 135 17.29 -6.38 20.06
N GLY A 136 17.84 -6.55 18.85
CA GLY A 136 19.21 -7.01 18.64
C GLY A 136 19.43 -8.50 18.86
N ASN A 137 18.37 -9.32 18.84
CA ASN A 137 18.48 -10.77 19.04
C ASN A 137 18.95 -11.54 17.79
N VAL A 138 19.30 -10.83 16.71
CA VAL A 138 19.76 -11.40 15.45
C VAL A 138 21.16 -10.88 15.15
N SER A 139 22.08 -11.80 14.88
CA SER A 139 23.51 -11.54 14.65
C SER A 139 24.07 -12.47 13.57
N ALA A 140 25.35 -12.31 13.25
CA ALA A 140 26.06 -13.16 12.30
C ALA A 140 25.99 -14.66 12.63
N ASP A 141 25.91 -15.01 13.93
CA ASP A 141 25.92 -16.41 14.37
C ASP A 141 24.57 -17.12 14.20
N ASN A 142 23.46 -16.37 14.15
CA ASN A 142 22.12 -16.96 14.18
C ASN A 142 21.18 -16.50 13.05
N TYR A 143 21.56 -15.54 12.20
CA TYR A 143 20.64 -14.98 11.19
C TYR A 143 20.06 -16.02 10.23
N ARG A 144 20.82 -17.07 9.85
CA ARG A 144 20.31 -18.14 8.96
C ARG A 144 19.18 -18.93 9.63
N ALA A 145 19.36 -19.28 10.91
CA ALA A 145 18.33 -19.98 11.68
C ALA A 145 17.11 -19.07 11.93
N PHE A 146 17.35 -17.77 12.15
CA PHE A 146 16.28 -16.78 12.27
C PHE A 146 15.48 -16.67 10.97
N ASN A 147 16.16 -16.52 9.83
CA ASN A 147 15.54 -16.47 8.50
C ASN A 147 14.70 -17.71 8.21
N GLU A 148 15.23 -18.91 8.49
CA GLU A 148 14.49 -20.17 8.34
C GLU A 148 13.20 -20.16 9.19
N SER A 149 13.29 -19.71 10.45
CA SER A 149 12.10 -19.60 11.31
C SER A 149 11.07 -18.59 10.79
N THR A 150 11.52 -17.49 10.19
CA THR A 150 10.63 -16.51 9.55
C THR A 150 9.98 -17.11 8.30
N ILE A 151 10.72 -17.86 7.47
CA ILE A 151 10.19 -18.54 6.28
C ILE A 151 9.07 -19.53 6.67
N GLU A 152 9.29 -20.35 7.71
CA GLU A 152 8.26 -21.28 8.20
C GLU A 152 7.01 -20.57 8.75
N MET A 153 7.16 -19.35 9.27
CA MET A 153 6.05 -18.51 9.70
C MET A 153 5.27 -17.91 8.51
N VAL A 154 5.96 -17.57 7.42
CA VAL A 154 5.38 -16.99 6.20
C VAL A 154 4.49 -17.99 5.46
N LYS A 155 4.93 -19.25 5.33
CA LYS A 155 4.21 -20.32 4.59
C LYS A 155 2.71 -20.44 4.94
N PRO A 156 2.30 -20.63 6.20
CA PRO A 156 0.88 -20.74 6.54
C PRO A 156 0.08 -19.45 6.30
N PHE A 157 0.73 -18.28 6.28
CA PHE A 157 0.06 -17.03 5.96
C PHE A 157 -0.16 -16.88 4.44
N VAL A 158 0.78 -17.35 3.62
CA VAL A 158 0.60 -17.48 2.16
C VAL A 158 -0.57 -18.42 1.87
N ASP A 159 -0.62 -19.59 2.50
CA ASP A 159 -1.72 -20.55 2.35
C ASP A 159 -3.07 -19.92 2.71
N PHE A 160 -3.12 -19.18 3.83
CA PHE A 160 -4.32 -18.44 4.24
C PHE A 160 -4.77 -17.44 3.16
N LYS A 161 -3.84 -16.66 2.59
CA LYS A 161 -4.18 -15.66 1.56
C LYS A 161 -4.77 -16.32 0.31
N TYR A 162 -4.18 -17.42 -0.17
CA TYR A 162 -4.74 -18.15 -1.33
C TYR A 162 -6.07 -18.85 -1.02
N GLU A 163 -6.23 -19.40 0.20
CA GLU A 163 -7.50 -19.97 0.65
C GLU A 163 -8.60 -18.90 0.64
N MET A 164 -8.34 -17.73 1.22
CA MET A 164 -9.31 -16.62 1.29
C MET A 164 -9.61 -16.05 -0.09
N ARG A 165 -8.61 -15.94 -0.97
CA ARG A 165 -8.79 -15.58 -2.38
C ARG A 165 -9.81 -16.51 -3.05
N LYS A 166 -9.59 -17.83 -2.98
CA LYS A 166 -10.48 -18.83 -3.58
C LYS A 166 -11.89 -18.79 -2.99
N ALA A 167 -12.00 -18.58 -1.67
CA ALA A 167 -13.28 -18.44 -1.01
C ALA A 167 -14.02 -17.17 -1.46
N GLN A 168 -13.32 -16.05 -1.67
CA GLN A 168 -13.90 -14.80 -2.19
C GLN A 168 -14.35 -14.96 -3.66
N GLU A 169 -13.52 -15.56 -4.51
CA GLU A 169 -13.84 -15.81 -5.93
C GLU A 169 -15.06 -16.74 -6.11
N SER A 170 -15.22 -17.71 -5.21
CA SER A 170 -16.36 -18.64 -5.23
C SER A 170 -17.61 -18.13 -4.51
N GLY A 171 -17.56 -16.92 -3.93
CA GLY A 171 -18.68 -16.33 -3.17
C GLY A 171 -18.95 -16.98 -1.81
N GLN A 172 -18.04 -17.84 -1.33
CA GLN A 172 -18.11 -18.45 0.00
C GLN A 172 -17.66 -17.49 1.11
N LEU A 173 -16.71 -16.60 0.79
CA LEU A 173 -16.30 -15.49 1.64
C LEU A 173 -17.01 -14.22 1.16
N LYS A 174 -17.67 -13.51 2.09
CA LYS A 174 -18.38 -12.25 1.81
C LYS A 174 -17.69 -11.10 2.55
N SER A 175 -16.42 -10.87 2.22
CA SER A 175 -15.61 -9.79 2.78
C SER A 175 -15.57 -8.55 1.87
N LEU A 176 -14.92 -7.49 2.36
CA LEU A 176 -14.60 -6.28 1.59
C LEU A 176 -13.19 -6.35 0.97
N VAL A 177 -12.56 -7.53 0.97
CA VAL A 177 -11.23 -7.74 0.40
C VAL A 177 -11.37 -8.19 -1.05
N TRP A 178 -10.70 -7.50 -1.99
CA TRP A 178 -10.63 -7.95 -3.37
C TRP A 178 -9.85 -9.28 -3.50
N PRO A 179 -10.28 -10.22 -4.37
CA PRO A 179 -9.46 -11.38 -4.71
C PRO A 179 -8.03 -11.01 -5.14
N LEU A 180 -7.90 -9.93 -5.93
CA LEU A 180 -6.60 -9.40 -6.34
C LEU A 180 -5.74 -8.96 -5.14
N PHE A 181 -6.33 -8.39 -4.10
CA PHE A 181 -5.59 -7.97 -2.90
C PHE A 181 -5.07 -9.18 -2.11
N PHE A 182 -5.84 -10.28 -2.01
CA PHE A 182 -5.31 -11.53 -1.45
C PHE A 182 -4.14 -12.09 -2.27
N ASP A 183 -4.28 -12.08 -3.60
CA ASP A 183 -3.24 -12.58 -4.50
C ASP A 183 -1.95 -11.73 -4.44
N HIS A 184 -2.11 -10.42 -4.49
CA HIS A 184 -1.04 -9.42 -4.40
C HIS A 184 -0.23 -9.63 -3.13
N THR A 185 -0.89 -9.59 -1.97
CA THR A 185 -0.20 -9.75 -0.69
C THR A 185 0.39 -11.16 -0.52
N ALA A 186 -0.12 -12.19 -1.21
CA ALA A 186 0.46 -13.52 -1.19
C ALA A 186 1.79 -13.53 -1.97
N ARG A 187 1.83 -12.93 -3.16
CA ARG A 187 3.05 -12.80 -3.98
C ARG A 187 4.17 -12.07 -3.23
N GLU A 188 3.85 -11.02 -2.49
CA GLU A 188 4.82 -10.30 -1.66
C GLU A 188 5.42 -11.18 -0.56
N ALA A 189 4.56 -11.92 0.16
CA ALA A 189 4.98 -12.84 1.20
C ALA A 189 5.86 -13.98 0.64
N GLU A 190 5.50 -14.53 -0.52
CA GLU A 190 6.32 -15.53 -1.21
C GLU A 190 7.68 -14.99 -1.63
N ARG A 191 7.72 -13.77 -2.18
CA ARG A 191 8.98 -13.12 -2.55
C ARG A 191 9.87 -12.89 -1.34
N PHE A 192 9.29 -12.45 -0.22
CA PHE A 192 10.02 -12.30 1.04
C PHE A 192 10.65 -13.62 1.50
N GLY A 193 9.89 -14.72 1.51
CA GLY A 193 10.41 -16.05 1.85
C GLY A 193 11.59 -16.46 0.95
N LYS A 194 11.44 -16.31 -0.38
CA LYS A 194 12.52 -16.59 -1.36
C LYS A 194 13.75 -15.71 -1.12
N ARG A 195 13.55 -14.43 -0.79
CA ARG A 195 14.66 -13.52 -0.49
C ARG A 195 15.44 -13.96 0.75
N LEU A 196 14.74 -14.38 1.81
CA LEU A 196 15.38 -14.92 3.01
C LEU A 196 16.17 -16.21 2.72
N GLU A 197 15.71 -17.08 1.81
CA GLU A 197 16.49 -18.26 1.39
C GLU A 197 17.80 -17.86 0.68
N GLN A 198 17.75 -16.87 -0.21
CA GLN A 198 18.93 -16.36 -0.91
C GLN A 198 19.96 -15.77 0.07
N LEU A 199 19.49 -14.92 0.99
CA LEU A 199 20.33 -14.33 2.04
C LEU A 199 20.91 -15.40 2.97
N SER A 200 20.12 -16.44 3.27
CA SER A 200 20.58 -17.61 4.03
C SER A 200 21.54 -18.51 3.28
N ARG A 201 21.88 -18.20 2.02
CA ARG A 201 23.02 -18.76 1.26
C ARG A 201 24.14 -17.75 1.04
N GLY A 202 24.02 -16.54 1.59
CA GLY A 202 24.98 -15.45 1.43
C GLY A 202 24.82 -14.66 0.13
N ASN A 203 23.74 -14.89 -0.63
CA ASN A 203 23.48 -14.14 -1.86
C ASN A 203 22.71 -12.85 -1.55
N VAL A 204 23.40 -11.71 -1.65
CA VAL A 204 22.81 -10.37 -1.48
C VAL A 204 22.40 -9.71 -2.79
N GLU A 205 22.74 -10.30 -3.95
CA GLU A 205 22.43 -9.74 -5.26
C GLU A 205 20.92 -9.66 -5.49
N ILE A 206 20.48 -8.63 -6.22
CA ILE A 206 19.10 -8.47 -6.68
C ILE A 206 19.12 -8.65 -8.20
N GLU A 207 18.41 -9.67 -8.68
CA GLU A 207 18.32 -9.94 -10.11
C GLU A 207 17.40 -8.91 -10.76
N ARG A 208 17.91 -8.20 -11.77
CA ARG A 208 17.22 -7.07 -12.42
C ARG A 208 15.88 -7.47 -13.02
N GLY A 209 15.84 -8.55 -13.80
CA GLY A 209 14.63 -8.99 -14.48
C GLY A 209 13.50 -9.34 -13.51
N GLU A 210 13.83 -10.07 -12.44
CA GLU A 210 12.93 -10.39 -11.34
C GLU A 210 12.43 -9.13 -10.63
N ALA A 211 13.34 -8.25 -10.20
CA ALA A 211 12.99 -7.06 -9.45
C ALA A 211 12.10 -6.12 -10.26
N VAL A 212 12.43 -5.86 -11.53
CA VAL A 212 11.62 -5.04 -12.42
C VAL A 212 10.23 -5.66 -12.59
N LYS A 213 10.14 -6.95 -12.95
CA LYS A 213 8.85 -7.61 -13.16
C LYS A 213 7.99 -7.64 -11.90
N PHE A 214 8.57 -7.96 -10.76
CA PHE A 214 7.85 -7.99 -9.50
C PHE A 214 7.32 -6.60 -9.15
N TRP A 215 8.19 -5.59 -9.14
CA TRP A 215 7.80 -4.27 -8.65
C TRP A 215 6.88 -3.51 -9.61
N THR A 216 7.03 -3.64 -10.94
CA THR A 216 6.09 -3.00 -11.87
C THR A 216 4.68 -3.53 -11.67
N ARG A 217 4.55 -4.85 -11.50
CA ARG A 217 3.26 -5.50 -11.20
C ARG A 217 2.66 -4.98 -9.89
N ILE A 218 3.45 -4.96 -8.82
CA ILE A 218 3.00 -4.49 -7.49
C ILE A 218 2.62 -2.99 -7.54
N MET A 219 3.40 -2.15 -8.22
CA MET A 219 3.10 -0.71 -8.31
C MET A 219 1.88 -0.40 -9.19
N GLY A 220 1.65 -1.16 -10.27
CA GLY A 220 0.42 -1.06 -11.06
C GLY A 220 -0.81 -1.42 -10.22
N GLU A 221 -0.79 -2.58 -9.56
CA GLU A 221 -1.89 -3.03 -8.70
C GLU A 221 -2.16 -2.06 -7.53
N HIS A 222 -1.12 -1.42 -6.98
CA HIS A 222 -1.29 -0.34 -6.01
C HIS A 222 -2.06 0.86 -6.58
N ALA A 223 -1.75 1.26 -7.80
CA ALA A 223 -2.43 2.36 -8.45
C ALA A 223 -3.92 2.01 -8.70
N ASP A 224 -4.22 0.77 -9.09
CA ASP A 224 -5.59 0.27 -9.17
C ASP A 224 -6.31 0.32 -7.82
N PHE A 225 -5.69 -0.18 -6.75
CA PHE A 225 -6.30 -0.15 -5.41
C PHE A 225 -6.60 1.28 -4.96
N ILE A 226 -5.67 2.22 -5.19
CA ILE A 226 -5.89 3.64 -4.89
C ILE A 226 -7.08 4.16 -5.69
N ALA A 227 -7.14 3.92 -7.01
CA ALA A 227 -8.24 4.37 -7.85
C ALA A 227 -9.61 3.87 -7.37
N HIS A 228 -9.69 2.60 -6.94
CA HIS A 228 -10.94 1.96 -6.52
C HIS A 228 -11.35 2.28 -5.07
N LEU A 229 -10.44 2.79 -4.23
CA LEU A 229 -10.72 3.19 -2.85
C LEU A 229 -10.96 4.70 -2.68
N LEU A 230 -10.66 5.50 -3.71
CA LEU A 230 -11.00 6.93 -3.74
C LEU A 230 -12.52 7.14 -3.87
N ASP A 231 -13.03 8.23 -3.29
CA ASP A 231 -14.42 8.62 -3.50
C ASP A 231 -14.62 9.00 -4.98
N PRO A 232 -15.73 8.61 -5.63
CA PRO A 232 -16.00 8.95 -7.03
C PRO A 232 -15.95 10.46 -7.35
N GLN A 233 -16.06 11.35 -6.36
CA GLN A 233 -15.90 12.79 -6.55
C GLN A 233 -14.44 13.24 -6.73
N GLU A 234 -13.46 12.39 -6.42
CA GLU A 234 -12.03 12.62 -6.65
C GLU A 234 -11.61 12.22 -8.08
N ALA A 235 -12.44 12.55 -9.08
CA ALA A 235 -12.30 12.08 -10.46
C ALA A 235 -10.91 12.35 -11.08
N ALA A 236 -10.27 13.46 -10.72
CA ALA A 236 -8.92 13.78 -11.20
C ALA A 236 -7.84 12.85 -10.61
N LEU A 237 -7.96 12.52 -9.32
CA LEU A 237 -7.04 11.59 -8.65
C LEU A 237 -7.27 10.16 -9.14
N ILE A 238 -8.54 9.76 -9.33
CA ILE A 238 -8.89 8.47 -9.91
C ILE A 238 -8.28 8.32 -11.30
N LYS A 239 -8.48 9.31 -12.19
CA LYS A 239 -7.88 9.30 -13.53
C LYS A 239 -6.37 9.18 -13.47
N LYS A 240 -5.72 9.95 -12.60
CA LYS A 240 -4.26 9.89 -12.42
C LYS A 240 -3.79 8.51 -11.96
N ALA A 241 -4.49 7.89 -11.00
CA ALA A 241 -4.16 6.57 -10.51
C ALA A 241 -4.32 5.49 -11.59
N MET A 242 -5.41 5.52 -12.37
CA MET A 242 -5.61 4.60 -13.50
C MET A 242 -4.53 4.78 -14.58
N GLU A 243 -4.21 6.01 -14.98
CA GLU A 243 -3.12 6.28 -15.94
C GLU A 243 -1.75 5.81 -15.43
N THR A 244 -1.52 5.88 -14.11
CA THR A 244 -0.32 5.33 -13.50
C THR A 244 -0.33 3.79 -13.54
N SER A 245 -1.48 3.14 -13.34
CA SER A 245 -1.63 1.69 -13.47
C SER A 245 -1.28 1.23 -14.89
N ASP A 246 -1.90 1.85 -15.90
CA ASP A 246 -1.64 1.54 -17.32
C ASP A 246 -0.15 1.66 -17.68
N ALA A 247 0.52 2.70 -17.17
CA ALA A 247 1.96 2.90 -17.41
C ALA A 247 2.83 1.81 -16.77
N PHE A 248 2.43 1.28 -15.60
CA PHE A 248 3.15 0.17 -14.98
C PHE A 248 2.89 -1.17 -15.68
N ASP A 249 1.68 -1.39 -16.20
CA ASP A 249 1.36 -2.55 -17.03
C ASP A 249 2.20 -2.54 -18.33
N GLU A 250 2.33 -1.39 -18.99
CA GLU A 250 3.21 -1.24 -20.16
C GLU A 250 4.67 -1.57 -19.83
N LEU A 251 5.18 -1.06 -18.70
CA LEU A 251 6.54 -1.36 -18.23
C LEU A 251 6.72 -2.83 -17.83
N HIS A 252 5.66 -3.49 -17.35
CA HIS A 252 5.68 -4.89 -16.97
C HIS A 252 5.74 -5.81 -18.21
N ASP A 253 4.89 -5.53 -19.20
CA ASP A 253 4.76 -6.36 -20.41
C ASP A 253 5.91 -6.11 -21.40
N SER A 254 6.42 -4.87 -21.45
CA SER A 254 7.50 -4.43 -22.34
C SER A 254 8.60 -3.74 -21.55
N PRO A 255 9.40 -4.49 -20.76
CA PRO A 255 10.43 -3.89 -19.91
C PRO A 255 11.48 -3.14 -20.74
N PRO A 256 11.84 -1.90 -20.35
CA PRO A 256 12.82 -1.11 -21.06
C PRO A 256 14.22 -1.75 -21.01
N SER A 257 15.06 -1.42 -21.99
CA SER A 257 16.45 -1.90 -22.04
C SER A 257 17.35 -1.24 -20.99
N SER A 258 17.00 -0.03 -20.53
CA SER A 258 17.64 0.69 -19.43
C SER A 258 16.72 0.73 -18.20
N MET A 259 17.30 0.92 -17.01
CA MET A 259 16.52 1.03 -15.77
C MET A 259 15.81 2.40 -15.62
N GLU A 260 16.30 3.43 -16.32
CA GLU A 260 15.87 4.82 -16.15
C GLU A 260 14.34 5.03 -16.26
N PRO A 261 13.62 4.43 -17.23
CA PRO A 261 12.17 4.59 -17.29
C PRO A 261 11.44 3.97 -16.10
N ALA A 262 11.92 2.82 -15.59
CA ALA A 262 11.34 2.16 -14.42
C ALA A 262 11.62 2.96 -13.14
N GLU A 263 12.84 3.44 -12.95
CA GLU A 263 13.20 4.32 -11.83
C GLU A 263 12.37 5.59 -11.82
N LYS A 264 12.18 6.21 -13.00
CA LYS A 264 11.35 7.39 -13.12
C LYS A 264 9.89 7.11 -12.75
N ALA A 265 9.30 6.05 -13.27
CA ALA A 265 7.92 5.68 -12.96
C ALA A 265 7.72 5.40 -11.47
N VAL A 266 8.69 4.73 -10.83
CA VAL A 266 8.69 4.47 -9.39
C VAL A 266 8.81 5.76 -8.58
N GLN A 267 9.65 6.71 -8.99
CA GLN A 267 9.72 8.01 -8.33
C GLN A 267 8.40 8.79 -8.47
N ASP A 268 7.80 8.79 -9.66
CA ASP A 268 6.52 9.47 -9.91
C ASP A 268 5.39 8.90 -9.03
N ILE A 269 5.28 7.57 -8.87
CA ILE A 269 4.27 6.96 -7.99
C ILE A 269 4.60 7.12 -6.51
N LEU A 270 5.88 7.14 -6.13
CA LEU A 270 6.30 7.42 -4.75
C LEU A 270 5.89 8.84 -4.33
N ASP A 271 6.09 9.83 -5.21
CA ASP A 271 5.66 11.21 -4.96
C ASP A 271 4.12 11.29 -4.84
N PHE A 272 3.40 10.59 -5.73
CA PHE A 272 1.95 10.49 -5.67
C PHE A 272 1.46 9.87 -4.36
N LYS A 273 2.03 8.74 -3.94
CA LYS A 273 1.68 8.05 -2.68
C LYS A 273 2.03 8.90 -1.46
N THR A 274 3.14 9.64 -1.50
CA THR A 274 3.53 10.55 -0.42
C THR A 274 2.52 11.69 -0.26
N ALA A 275 2.09 12.30 -1.37
CA ALA A 275 1.02 13.30 -1.34
C ALA A 275 -0.32 12.70 -0.87
N ALA A 276 -0.64 11.48 -1.30
CA ALA A 276 -1.86 10.77 -0.90
C ALA A 276 -1.90 10.49 0.61
N VAL A 277 -0.82 10.02 1.22
CA VAL A 277 -0.72 9.80 2.68
C VAL A 277 -1.13 11.08 3.43
N LYS A 278 -0.51 12.22 3.08
CA LYS A 278 -0.80 13.50 3.71
C LYS A 278 -2.26 13.91 3.51
N GLY A 279 -2.77 13.85 2.28
CA GLY A 279 -4.13 14.29 1.97
C GLY A 279 -5.21 13.41 2.60
N ILE A 280 -4.96 12.10 2.74
CA ILE A 280 -5.87 11.16 3.42
C ILE A 280 -5.85 11.41 4.93
N GLU A 281 -4.67 11.57 5.53
CA GLU A 281 -4.52 11.83 6.97
C GLU A 281 -5.17 13.15 7.39
N THR A 282 -5.06 14.21 6.59
CA THR A 282 -5.65 15.53 6.89
C THR A 282 -7.12 15.64 6.51
N GLY A 283 -7.70 14.62 5.85
CA GLY A 283 -9.08 14.64 5.34
C GLY A 283 -9.30 15.57 4.14
N GLU A 284 -8.23 15.94 3.43
CA GLU A 284 -8.28 16.75 2.20
C GLU A 284 -8.64 15.90 0.96
N ILE A 285 -8.35 14.60 1.00
CA ILE A 285 -8.73 13.62 -0.03
C ILE A 285 -9.88 12.76 0.50
N LYS A 286 -10.99 12.72 -0.24
CA LYS A 286 -12.12 11.85 0.09
C LYS A 286 -11.82 10.42 -0.37
N SER A 287 -11.83 9.48 0.57
CA SER A 287 -11.60 8.07 0.27
C SER A 287 -12.11 7.18 1.40
N ILE A 288 -12.11 5.88 1.15
CA ILE A 288 -12.18 4.84 2.18
C ILE A 288 -10.80 4.20 2.42
N ILE A 289 -9.72 4.89 2.05
CA ILE A 289 -8.34 4.44 2.28
C ILE A 289 -7.96 4.75 3.72
N HIS A 290 -7.62 3.72 4.49
CA HIS A 290 -7.08 3.91 5.83
C HIS A 290 -5.68 4.58 5.74
N PRO A 291 -5.33 5.60 6.55
CA PRO A 291 -4.01 6.26 6.47
C PRO A 291 -2.82 5.29 6.53
N LEU A 292 -2.89 4.28 7.39
CA LEU A 292 -1.90 3.19 7.44
C LEU A 292 -1.76 2.42 6.11
N LEU A 293 -2.85 2.18 5.37
CA LEU A 293 -2.78 1.52 4.06
C LEU A 293 -2.11 2.44 3.02
N ALA A 294 -2.39 3.74 3.07
CA ALA A 294 -1.70 4.72 2.22
C ALA A 294 -0.19 4.74 2.49
N ASP A 295 0.22 4.71 3.76
CA ASP A 295 1.64 4.70 4.13
C ASP A 295 2.31 3.35 3.82
N HIS A 296 1.59 2.24 3.98
CA HIS A 296 2.06 0.90 3.63
C HIS A 296 2.52 0.81 2.18
N VAL A 297 1.64 1.15 1.23
CA VAL A 297 1.98 1.10 -0.19
C VAL A 297 3.04 2.14 -0.56
N ARG A 298 3.17 3.24 0.20
CA ARG A 298 4.27 4.22 0.06
C ARG A 298 5.60 3.61 0.48
N ARG A 299 5.66 2.91 1.61
CA ARG A 299 6.89 2.25 2.10
C ARG A 299 7.37 1.16 1.14
N GLU A 300 6.46 0.45 0.50
CA GLU A 300 6.80 -0.48 -0.59
C GLU A 300 7.34 0.23 -1.84
N ALA A 301 6.84 1.41 -2.18
CA ALA A 301 7.43 2.23 -3.25
C ALA A 301 8.85 2.72 -2.90
N VAL A 302 9.12 3.03 -1.62
CA VAL A 302 10.49 3.34 -1.15
C VAL A 302 11.40 2.12 -1.26
N LYS A 303 10.91 0.93 -0.88
CA LYS A 303 11.63 -0.34 -1.01
C LYS A 303 11.93 -0.67 -2.47
N CYS A 304 10.94 -0.53 -3.34
CA CYS A 304 11.07 -0.68 -4.79
C CYS A 304 12.16 0.24 -5.36
N ALA A 305 12.14 1.53 -5.02
CA ALA A 305 13.14 2.49 -5.48
C ALA A 305 14.57 2.13 -5.02
N ASP A 306 14.71 1.52 -3.84
CA ASP A 306 16.00 1.03 -3.33
C ASP A 306 16.48 -0.21 -4.10
N GLU A 307 15.59 -1.20 -4.30
CA GLU A 307 15.93 -2.43 -4.99
C GLU A 307 16.25 -2.22 -6.47
N LEU A 308 15.51 -1.34 -7.17
CA LEU A 308 15.82 -1.03 -8.57
C LEU A 308 17.22 -0.41 -8.72
N LYS A 309 17.60 0.48 -7.79
CA LYS A 309 18.96 1.06 -7.78
C LYS A 309 20.05 0.03 -7.52
N ARG A 310 19.78 -1.00 -6.71
CA ARG A 310 20.73 -2.10 -6.46
C ARG A 310 20.84 -3.08 -7.62
N ALA A 311 19.81 -3.15 -8.46
CA ALA A 311 19.78 -4.01 -9.64
C ALA A 311 20.25 -3.30 -10.94
N ALA A 312 20.48 -1.98 -10.87
CA ALA A 312 20.93 -1.13 -11.97
C ALA A 312 22.43 -1.27 -12.26
#